data_AF-A0A661GLL0-F1
#
_entry.id   AF-A0A661GLL0-F1
#
_cell.length_a   1.000
_cell.length_b   1.000
_cell.length_c   1.000
_cell.angle_alpha   90.00
_cell.angle_beta   90.00
_cell.angle_gamma   90.00
#
_symmetry.space_group_name_H-M   'P 1'
#
loop_
_entity.id
_entity.type
_entity.pdbx_description
1 polymer ?
#
loop_
_entity_poly.entity_id
_entity_poly.type
_entity_poly.pdbx_seq_one_letter_code
_entity_poly.pdbx_strand_id
1 'polypeptide(L)'
;MNHRVRVYPHNDLLNLVHHQREIINNKKSEGIEDGVALDCLGCLISLAFSVEALVNFIGHKKINNWKERRPYMDKLNQVCIRAGLAFNKSKEPFNTLLQLKELRDSIAHGKPIEITTSVHSRAELRREMECPWDQNLTSEYVNNAYEIVKQFERDLFENCQITVGQTLTAVGCGV
;
A
#
# COMPACT_ATOMS: atom_id res chain seq x y z
N MET A 1 -34.09 4.61 18.12
CA MET A 1 -33.05 3.62 18.45
C MET A 1 -31.78 4.07 17.73
N ASN A 2 -30.70 4.36 18.48
CA ASN A 2 -29.47 4.84 17.87
C ASN A 2 -28.56 3.64 17.58
N HIS A 3 -28.01 3.56 16.37
CA HIS A 3 -27.06 2.52 15.98
C HIS A 3 -25.68 3.13 15.83
N ARG A 4 -24.66 2.44 16.35
CA ARG A 4 -23.26 2.79 16.14
C ARG A 4 -22.71 1.95 15.00
N VAL A 5 -22.35 2.59 13.90
CA VAL A 5 -21.69 1.96 12.76
C VAL A 5 -20.19 2.24 12.83
N ARG A 6 -19.37 1.22 12.55
CA ARG A 6 -17.92 1.32 12.42
C ARG A 6 -17.53 0.76 11.06
N VAL A 7 -16.79 1.54 10.28
CA VAL A 7 -16.25 1.16 8.98
C VAL A 7 -14.76 1.43 9.00
N TYR A 8 -13.96 0.43 8.64
CA TYR A 8 -12.51 0.52 8.67
C TYR A 8 -11.90 0.08 7.33
N PRO A 9 -11.70 1.03 6.39
CA PRO A 9 -11.34 0.71 5.00
C PRO A 9 -10.03 -0.04 4.81
N HIS A 10 -9.12 -0.03 5.79
CA HIS A 10 -7.84 -0.73 5.68
C HIS A 10 -8.03 -2.24 5.46
N ASN A 11 -9.05 -2.84 6.08
CA ASN A 11 -9.36 -4.26 5.91
C ASN A 11 -9.90 -4.56 4.51
N ASP A 12 -10.83 -3.74 4.02
CA ASP A 12 -11.41 -3.91 2.68
C ASP A 12 -10.32 -3.78 1.61
N LEU A 13 -9.41 -2.81 1.77
CA LEU A 13 -8.28 -2.61 0.87
C LEU A 13 -7.26 -3.76 0.96
N LEU A 14 -6.91 -4.25 2.15
CA LEU A 14 -6.00 -5.41 2.27
C LEU A 14 -6.61 -6.69 1.69
N ASN A 15 -7.92 -6.87 1.79
CA ASN A 15 -8.64 -7.98 1.13
C ASN A 15 -8.65 -7.84 -0.39
N LEU A 16 -8.83 -6.63 -0.91
CA LEU A 16 -8.71 -6.33 -2.34
C LEU A 16 -7.30 -6.70 -2.85
N VAL A 17 -6.26 -6.29 -2.12
CA VAL A 17 -4.87 -6.60 -2.50
C VAL A 17 -4.64 -8.11 -2.46
N HIS A 18 -5.11 -8.80 -1.43
CA HIS A 18 -5.00 -10.26 -1.36
C HIS A 18 -5.64 -10.92 -2.60
N HIS A 19 -6.85 -10.50 -2.96
CA HIS A 19 -7.53 -11.03 -4.15
C HIS A 19 -6.75 -10.76 -5.45
N GLN A 20 -6.27 -9.53 -5.65
CA GLN A 20 -5.47 -9.16 -6.83
C GLN A 20 -4.15 -9.93 -6.90
N ARG A 21 -3.48 -10.12 -5.76
CA ARG A 21 -2.25 -10.92 -5.65
C ARG A 21 -2.48 -12.36 -6.08
N GLU A 22 -3.58 -12.98 -5.65
CA GLU A 22 -3.91 -14.36 -6.06
C GLU A 22 -4.16 -14.46 -7.58
N ILE A 23 -4.83 -13.47 -8.18
CA ILE A 23 -5.01 -13.42 -9.64
C ILE A 23 -3.64 -13.37 -10.35
N ILE A 24 -2.73 -12.50 -9.90
CA ILE A 24 -1.38 -12.38 -10.48
C ILE A 24 -0.60 -13.69 -10.35
N ASN A 25 -0.65 -14.32 -9.17
CA ASN A 25 0.03 -15.57 -8.92
C ASN A 25 -0.53 -16.72 -9.78
N ASN A 26 -1.84 -16.78 -9.95
CA ASN A 26 -2.48 -17.77 -10.83
C ASN A 26 -2.04 -17.59 -12.28
N LYS A 27 -2.10 -16.35 -12.82
CA LYS A 27 -1.61 -16.05 -14.17
C LYS A 27 -0.16 -16.49 -14.37
N LYS A 28 0.71 -16.18 -13.41
CA LYS A 28 2.11 -16.60 -13.46
C LYS A 28 2.27 -18.12 -13.45
N SER A 29 1.50 -18.83 -12.61
CA SER A 29 1.55 -20.30 -12.55
C SER A 29 1.07 -20.97 -13.84
N GLU A 30 0.18 -20.30 -14.57
CA GLU A 30 -0.36 -20.74 -15.86
C GLU A 30 0.50 -20.28 -17.05
N GLY A 31 1.57 -19.52 -16.81
CA GLY A 31 2.42 -18.97 -17.88
C GLY A 31 1.74 -17.86 -18.70
N ILE A 32 0.71 -17.22 -18.16
CA ILE A 32 -0.01 -16.11 -18.80
C ILE A 32 0.73 -14.81 -18.50
N GLU A 33 1.34 -14.22 -19.52
CA GLU A 33 2.05 -12.94 -19.41
C GLU A 33 1.14 -11.72 -19.68
N ASP A 34 0.03 -11.94 -20.39
CA ASP A 34 -0.86 -10.87 -20.85
C ASP A 34 -1.46 -10.07 -19.69
N GLY A 35 -1.15 -8.77 -19.70
CA GLY A 35 -1.67 -7.80 -18.74
C GLY A 35 -1.09 -7.92 -17.33
N VAL A 36 -0.13 -8.82 -17.06
CA VAL A 36 0.41 -9.04 -15.71
C VAL A 36 0.99 -7.75 -15.10
N ALA A 37 1.69 -6.94 -15.90
CA ALA A 37 2.23 -5.66 -15.42
C ALA A 37 1.11 -4.68 -14.98
N LEU A 38 -0.03 -4.68 -15.68
CA LEU A 38 -1.19 -3.85 -15.31
C LEU A 38 -1.87 -4.37 -14.04
N ASP A 39 -1.97 -5.69 -13.89
CA ASP A 39 -2.49 -6.31 -12.67
C ASP A 39 -1.58 -5.99 -11.47
N CYS A 40 -0.26 -6.10 -11.64
CA CYS A 40 0.74 -5.70 -10.64
C CYS A 40 0.56 -4.23 -10.25
N LEU A 41 0.42 -3.32 -11.22
CA LEU A 41 0.21 -1.90 -10.97
C LEU A 41 -1.05 -1.66 -10.12
N GLY A 42 -2.18 -2.26 -10.50
CA GLY A 42 -3.43 -2.15 -9.76
C GLY A 42 -3.34 -2.70 -8.34
N CYS A 43 -2.64 -3.83 -8.18
CA CYS A 43 -2.39 -4.46 -6.88
C CYS A 43 -1.53 -3.57 -5.96
N LEU A 44 -0.42 -3.02 -6.47
CA LEU A 44 0.49 -2.19 -5.70
C LEU A 44 -0.14 -0.83 -5.33
N ILE A 45 -0.94 -0.23 -6.22
CA ILE A 45 -1.71 0.98 -5.90
C ILE A 45 -2.71 0.70 -4.76
N SER A 46 -3.44 -0.41 -4.84
CA SER A 46 -4.37 -0.83 -3.79
C SER A 46 -3.65 -1.07 -2.46
N LEU A 47 -2.44 -1.64 -2.51
CA LEU A 47 -1.59 -1.87 -1.34
C LEU A 47 -1.12 -0.55 -0.72
N ALA A 48 -0.69 0.42 -1.54
CA ALA A 48 -0.32 1.75 -1.07
C ALA A 48 -1.50 2.46 -0.37
N PHE A 49 -2.71 2.37 -0.93
CA PHE A 49 -3.92 2.91 -0.26
C PHE A 49 -4.22 2.20 1.06
N SER A 50 -4.02 0.88 1.11
CA SER A 50 -4.23 0.10 2.33
C SER A 50 -3.29 0.54 3.47
N VAL A 51 -2.03 0.86 3.16
CA VAL A 51 -1.05 1.37 4.12
C VAL A 51 -1.48 2.73 4.66
N GLU A 52 -1.91 3.66 3.79
CA GLU A 52 -2.41 4.97 4.24
C GLU A 52 -3.66 4.83 5.14
N ALA A 53 -4.59 3.95 4.76
CA ALA A 53 -5.77 3.66 5.56
C ALA A 53 -5.43 3.03 6.92
N LEU A 54 -4.45 2.12 6.97
CA LEU A 54 -3.96 1.48 8.18
C LEU A 54 -3.31 2.50 9.13
N VAL A 55 -2.42 3.36 8.61
CA VAL A 55 -1.80 4.45 9.38
C VAL A 55 -2.88 5.38 9.95
N ASN A 56 -3.87 5.76 9.14
CA ASN A 56 -4.99 6.59 9.60
C ASN A 56 -5.82 5.87 10.69
N PHE A 57 -6.05 4.56 10.56
CA PHE A 57 -6.77 3.76 11.55
C PHE A 57 -6.03 3.74 12.90
N ILE A 58 -4.74 3.43 12.90
CA ILE A 58 -3.94 3.42 14.14
C ILE A 58 -3.87 4.81 14.77
N GLY A 59 -3.60 5.83 13.95
CA GLY A 59 -3.58 7.21 14.40
C GLY A 59 -4.90 7.61 15.09
N HIS A 60 -6.03 7.34 14.45
CA HIS A 60 -7.36 7.61 15.01
C HIS A 60 -7.62 6.87 16.32
N LYS A 61 -7.14 5.62 16.47
CA LYS A 61 -7.37 4.79 17.66
C LYS A 61 -6.45 5.11 18.83
N LYS A 62 -5.22 5.54 18.57
CA LYS A 62 -4.13 5.51 19.57
C LYS A 62 -3.42 6.84 19.76
N ILE A 63 -3.70 7.85 18.94
CA ILE A 63 -3.09 9.18 19.00
C ILE A 63 -4.17 10.23 19.22
N ASN A 64 -4.06 10.96 20.33
CA ASN A 64 -4.99 12.05 20.65
C ASN A 64 -4.89 13.17 19.61
N ASN A 65 -6.05 13.77 19.25
CA ASN A 65 -6.14 14.84 18.26
C ASN A 65 -5.50 14.48 16.90
N TRP A 66 -5.69 13.22 16.46
CA TRP A 66 -5.19 12.74 15.18
C TRP A 66 -5.60 13.65 14.02
N LYS A 67 -4.62 14.10 13.23
CA LYS A 67 -4.82 14.95 12.05
C LYS A 67 -4.57 14.14 10.79
N GLU A 68 -5.65 13.57 10.25
CA GLU A 68 -5.62 12.68 9.07
C GLU A 68 -5.03 13.33 7.81
N ARG A 69 -5.20 14.65 7.65
CA ARG A 69 -4.71 15.41 6.49
C ARG A 69 -3.24 15.83 6.58
N ARG A 70 -2.50 15.39 7.60
CA ARG A 70 -1.05 15.66 7.69
C ARG A 70 -0.29 14.98 6.55
N PRO A 71 0.89 15.50 6.19
CA PRO A 71 1.79 14.84 5.25
C PRO A 71 2.01 13.38 5.63
N TYR A 72 2.03 12.50 4.63
CA TYR A 72 2.09 11.05 4.84
C TYR A 72 3.27 10.62 5.74
N MET A 73 4.47 11.17 5.52
CA MET A 73 5.65 10.82 6.32
C MET A 73 5.50 11.23 7.78
N ASP A 74 4.86 12.36 8.05
CA ASP A 74 4.62 12.83 9.42
C ASP A 74 3.58 11.94 10.12
N LYS A 75 2.57 11.47 9.39
CA LYS A 75 1.58 10.51 9.91
C LYS A 75 2.23 9.18 10.24
N LEU A 76 3.01 8.64 9.30
CA LEU A 76 3.72 7.39 9.46
C LEU A 76 4.68 7.44 10.65
N ASN A 77 5.48 8.50 10.77
CA ASN A 77 6.41 8.68 11.88
C ASN A 77 5.69 8.73 13.23
N GLN A 78 4.59 9.47 13.35
CA GLN A 78 3.80 9.53 14.59
C GLN A 78 3.24 8.16 15.00
N VAL A 79 2.72 7.39 14.02
CA VAL A 79 2.23 6.04 14.27
C VAL A 79 3.37 5.11 14.69
N CYS A 80 4.54 5.19 14.05
CA CYS A 80 5.71 4.40 14.42
C CYS A 80 6.19 4.72 15.84
N ILE A 81 6.31 6.00 16.20
CA ILE A 81 6.63 6.43 17.56
C ILE A 81 5.62 5.86 18.56
N ARG A 82 4.32 5.94 18.24
CA ARG A 82 3.26 5.41 19.11
C ARG A 82 3.33 3.88 19.26
N ALA A 83 3.80 3.18 18.23
CA ALA A 83 4.00 1.73 18.21
C ALA A 83 5.40 1.31 18.68
N GLY A 84 6.25 2.23 19.16
CA GLY A 84 7.63 1.90 19.58
C GLY A 84 8.54 1.41 18.45
N LEU A 85 8.20 1.67 17.19
CA LEU A 85 8.98 1.26 16.02
C LEU A 85 9.99 2.33 15.65
N ALA A 86 11.24 1.92 15.41
CA ALA A 86 12.32 2.81 15.00
C ALA A 86 12.21 3.12 13.49
N PHE A 87 11.58 4.25 13.16
CA PHE A 87 11.39 4.68 11.78
C PHE A 87 12.72 4.95 11.06
N ASN A 88 13.00 4.19 9.99
CA ASN A 88 14.19 4.37 9.15
C ASN A 88 13.89 4.01 7.69
N LYS A 89 13.88 5.02 6.81
CA LYS A 89 13.52 4.89 5.39
C LYS A 89 14.43 3.94 4.58
N SER A 90 15.63 3.66 5.08
CA SER A 90 16.60 2.77 4.45
C SER A 90 16.51 1.32 4.94
N LYS A 91 15.51 1.01 5.78
CA LYS A 91 15.28 -0.33 6.33
C LYS A 91 13.84 -0.76 6.10
N GLU A 92 13.62 -2.06 6.03
CA GLU A 92 12.27 -2.61 6.05
C GLU A 92 11.62 -2.43 7.43
N PRO A 93 10.29 -2.23 7.49
CA PRO A 93 9.35 -2.20 6.35
C PRO A 93 9.33 -0.86 5.59
N PHE A 94 9.96 0.19 6.12
CA PHE A 94 9.76 1.57 5.67
C PHE A 94 10.28 1.88 4.27
N ASN A 95 11.27 1.13 3.79
CA ASN A 95 11.73 1.25 2.41
C ASN A 95 10.62 0.87 1.44
N THR A 96 10.02 -0.31 1.61
CA THR A 96 8.86 -0.74 0.81
C THR A 96 7.67 0.21 0.96
N LEU A 97 7.36 0.67 2.18
CA LEU A 97 6.26 1.63 2.38
C LEU A 97 6.49 2.96 1.66
N LEU A 98 7.74 3.39 1.50
CA LEU A 98 8.09 4.59 0.74
C LEU A 98 7.96 4.35 -0.76
N GLN A 99 8.45 3.21 -1.27
CA GLN A 99 8.29 2.85 -2.68
C GLN A 99 6.82 2.77 -3.10
N LEU A 100 5.96 2.16 -2.27
CA LEU A 100 4.52 2.11 -2.50
C LEU A 100 3.89 3.51 -2.55
N LYS A 101 4.33 4.40 -1.67
CA LYS A 101 3.86 5.79 -1.63
C LYS A 101 4.28 6.55 -2.90
N GLU A 102 5.53 6.43 -3.30
CA GLU A 102 6.07 7.08 -4.50
C GLU A 102 5.38 6.56 -5.77
N LEU A 103 5.19 5.25 -5.88
CA LEU A 103 4.42 4.63 -6.95
C LEU A 103 3.01 5.23 -7.04
N ARG A 104 2.25 5.20 -5.94
CA ARG A 104 0.88 5.73 -5.90
C ARG A 104 0.83 7.21 -6.26
N ASP A 105 1.76 8.02 -5.75
CA ASP A 105 1.82 9.45 -6.05
C ASP A 105 2.17 9.71 -7.52
N SER A 106 3.08 8.93 -8.11
CA SER A 106 3.43 9.06 -9.54
C SER A 106 2.25 8.82 -10.48
N ILE A 107 1.36 7.89 -10.12
CA ILE A 107 0.15 7.60 -10.89
C ILE A 107 -0.94 8.63 -10.59
N ALA A 108 -1.19 8.94 -9.30
CA ALA A 108 -2.23 9.88 -8.90
C ALA A 108 -1.97 11.32 -9.38
N HIS A 109 -0.71 11.68 -9.56
CA HIS A 109 -0.27 12.96 -10.10
C HIS A 109 0.33 12.84 -11.50
N GLY A 110 0.01 11.75 -12.23
CA GLY A 110 0.58 11.42 -13.54
C GLY A 110 0.55 12.62 -14.48
N LYS A 111 1.74 13.17 -14.76
CA LYS A 111 1.93 14.22 -15.75
C LYS A 111 2.25 13.56 -17.09
N PRO A 112 1.80 14.13 -18.22
CA PRO A 112 2.27 13.70 -19.53
C PRO A 112 3.81 13.73 -19.58
N ILE A 113 4.39 12.68 -20.12
CA ILE A 113 5.83 12.56 -20.36
C ILE A 113 6.02 12.59 -21.88
N GLU A 114 6.68 13.62 -22.38
CA GLU A 114 7.01 13.79 -23.79
C GLU A 114 8.54 13.81 -23.92
N ILE A 115 9.11 12.81 -24.59
CA ILE A 115 10.56 12.66 -24.76
C ILE A 115 10.86 12.55 -26.26
N THR A 116 11.81 13.37 -26.72
CA THR A 116 12.44 13.21 -28.03
C THR A 116 13.82 12.60 -27.81
N THR A 117 14.03 11.38 -28.30
CA THR A 117 15.27 10.63 -28.10
C THR A 117 15.74 10.03 -29.42
N SER A 118 17.05 9.84 -29.57
CA SER A 118 17.66 9.18 -30.73
C SER A 118 18.17 7.82 -30.28
N VAL A 119 17.51 6.77 -30.74
CA VAL A 119 17.84 5.38 -30.39
C VAL A 119 18.25 4.59 -31.62
N HIS A 120 19.19 3.68 -31.45
CA HIS A 120 19.76 2.85 -32.52
C HIS A 120 19.21 1.42 -32.52
N SER A 121 18.36 1.07 -31.55
CA SER A 121 17.73 -0.25 -31.47
C SER A 121 16.34 -0.21 -30.83
N ARG A 122 15.55 -1.27 -31.08
CA ARG A 122 14.26 -1.47 -30.40
C ARG A 122 14.41 -1.66 -28.89
N ALA A 123 15.52 -2.24 -28.45
CA ALA A 123 15.80 -2.43 -27.03
C ALA A 123 16.06 -1.09 -26.33
N GLU A 124 16.80 -0.19 -26.98
CA GLU A 124 16.96 1.19 -26.51
C GLU A 124 15.63 1.93 -26.49
N LEU A 125 14.82 1.85 -27.56
CA LEU A 125 13.51 2.50 -27.58
C LEU A 125 12.61 2.03 -26.43
N ARG A 126 12.60 0.74 -26.12
CA ARG A 126 11.82 0.20 -24.99
C ARG A 126 12.26 0.76 -23.66
N ARG A 127 13.58 0.91 -23.42
CA ARG A 127 14.11 1.52 -22.19
C ARG A 127 13.69 2.99 -22.07
N GLU A 128 13.69 3.73 -23.17
CA GLU A 128 13.24 5.13 -23.18
C GLU A 128 11.72 5.28 -22.94
N MET A 129 10.94 4.24 -23.23
CA MET A 129 9.50 4.19 -22.95
C MET A 129 9.16 3.75 -21.52
N GLU A 130 10.14 3.31 -20.73
CA GLU A 130 9.92 2.89 -19.34
C GLU A 130 9.42 4.07 -18.51
N CYS A 131 8.28 3.87 -17.87
CA CYS A 131 7.75 4.82 -16.92
C CYS A 131 8.43 4.63 -15.55
N PRO A 132 8.46 5.67 -14.70
CA PRO A 132 9.06 5.58 -13.36
C PRO A 132 8.50 4.43 -12.50
N TRP A 133 7.28 3.99 -12.78
CA TRP A 133 6.59 2.92 -12.06
C TRP A 133 6.83 1.51 -12.60
N ASP A 134 7.47 1.33 -13.76
CA ASP A 134 7.57 0.03 -14.43
C ASP A 134 8.52 -0.95 -13.72
N GLN A 135 9.54 -0.43 -13.02
CA GLN A 135 10.61 -1.24 -12.41
C GLN A 135 10.11 -2.29 -11.40
N ASN A 136 8.97 -2.03 -10.77
CA ASN A 136 8.42 -2.85 -9.69
C ASN A 136 7.19 -3.67 -10.11
N LEU A 137 6.79 -3.67 -11.38
CA LEU A 137 5.57 -4.33 -11.86
C LEU A 137 5.75 -5.84 -12.09
N THR A 138 6.31 -6.52 -11.09
CA THR A 138 6.55 -7.97 -11.11
C THR A 138 5.78 -8.68 -10.01
N SER A 139 5.42 -9.93 -10.26
CA SER A 139 4.75 -10.78 -9.26
C SER A 139 5.58 -10.96 -7.99
N GLU A 140 6.91 -11.04 -8.13
CA GLU A 140 7.87 -11.21 -7.05
C GLU A 140 7.83 -10.01 -6.12
N TYR A 141 7.85 -8.81 -6.71
CA TYR A 141 7.76 -7.57 -5.95
C TYR A 141 6.39 -7.43 -5.27
N VAL A 142 5.29 -7.75 -5.96
CA VAL A 142 3.94 -7.73 -5.37
C VAL A 142 3.86 -8.62 -4.14
N ASN A 143 4.35 -9.87 -4.23
CA ASN A 143 4.34 -10.80 -3.10
C ASN A 143 5.22 -10.29 -1.95
N ASN A 144 6.44 -9.84 -2.25
CA ASN A 144 7.35 -9.29 -1.24
C ASN A 144 6.75 -8.07 -0.53
N ALA A 145 6.23 -7.10 -1.29
CA ALA A 145 5.62 -5.89 -0.73
C ALA A 145 4.40 -6.22 0.13
N TYR A 146 3.56 -7.17 -0.31
CA TYR A 146 2.41 -7.63 0.46
C TYR A 146 2.84 -8.19 1.82
N GLU A 147 3.82 -9.10 1.85
CA GLU A 147 4.26 -9.72 3.10
C GLU A 147 4.90 -8.69 4.06
N ILE A 148 5.65 -7.72 3.53
CA ILE A 148 6.21 -6.63 4.33
C ILE A 148 5.10 -5.76 4.94
N VAL A 149 4.07 -5.42 4.17
CA VAL A 149 2.91 -4.64 4.68
C VAL A 149 2.12 -5.45 5.71
N LYS A 150 1.93 -6.76 5.49
CA LYS A 150 1.28 -7.63 6.48
C LYS A 150 2.08 -7.76 7.76
N GLN A 151 3.40 -7.81 7.69
CA GLN A 151 4.24 -7.79 8.88
C GLN A 151 4.13 -6.46 9.61
N PHE A 152 4.20 -5.34 8.88
CA PHE A 152 4.01 -4.02 9.46
C PHE A 152 2.65 -3.86 10.15
N GLU A 153 1.57 -4.37 9.55
CA GLU A 153 0.24 -4.40 10.18
C GLU A 153 0.24 -5.19 11.50
N ARG A 154 0.84 -6.39 11.50
CA ARG A 154 0.96 -7.21 12.71
C ARG A 154 1.71 -6.46 13.81
N ASP A 155 2.87 -5.89 13.49
CA ASP A 155 3.69 -5.13 14.44
C ASP A 155 2.91 -3.94 15.03
N LEU A 156 2.16 -3.22 14.18
CA LEU A 156 1.32 -2.12 14.63
C LEU A 156 0.22 -2.59 15.57
N PHE A 157 -0.48 -3.67 15.23
CA PHE A 157 -1.56 -4.18 16.08
C PHE A 157 -1.05 -4.70 17.41
N GLU A 158 0.05 -5.45 17.42
CA GLU A 158 0.68 -5.96 18.63
C GLU A 158 1.15 -4.82 19.53
N ASN A 159 2.01 -3.93 19.02
CA ASN A 159 2.62 -2.88 19.83
C ASN A 159 1.62 -1.80 20.25
N CYS A 160 0.56 -1.59 19.47
CA CYS A 160 -0.52 -0.69 19.86
C CYS A 160 -1.62 -1.35 20.67
N GLN A 161 -1.58 -2.67 20.93
CA GLN A 161 -2.63 -3.41 21.63
C GLN A 161 -4.00 -3.20 20.95
N ILE A 162 -4.05 -3.47 19.64
CA ILE A 162 -5.28 -3.53 18.85
C ILE A 162 -5.67 -5.01 18.70
N THR A 163 -6.88 -5.35 19.11
CA THR A 163 -7.42 -6.70 18.89
C THR A 163 -8.16 -6.78 17.55
N VAL A 164 -8.24 -7.98 16.96
CA VAL A 164 -8.96 -8.21 15.69
C VAL A 164 -10.40 -7.69 15.75
N GLY A 165 -11.10 -7.91 16.88
CA GLY A 165 -12.47 -7.39 17.05
C GLY A 165 -12.60 -5.87 16.95
N GLN A 166 -11.50 -5.12 17.15
CA GLN A 166 -11.47 -3.66 17.02
C GLN A 166 -11.22 -3.19 15.58
N THR A 167 -10.85 -4.10 14.67
CA THR A 167 -10.63 -3.81 13.24
C THR A 167 -11.86 -4.13 12.40
N LEU A 168 -12.84 -4.86 12.94
CA LEU A 168 -14.04 -5.26 12.20
C LEU A 168 -14.96 -4.08 11.87
N THR A 169 -15.43 -4.05 10.62
CA THR A 169 -16.61 -3.28 10.22
C THR A 169 -17.84 -3.90 10.88
N ALA A 170 -18.59 -3.12 11.65
CA ALA A 170 -19.68 -3.64 12.48
C ALA A 170 -20.76 -2.59 12.78
N VAL A 171 -21.97 -3.07 13.03
CA VAL A 171 -23.10 -2.29 13.57
C VAL A 171 -23.39 -2.77 14.98
N GLY A 172 -23.44 -1.84 15.94
CA GLY A 172 -23.87 -2.12 17.32
C GLY A 172 -25.08 -1.28 17.70
N CYS A 173 -25.88 -1.75 18.65
CA CYS A 173 -26.89 -0.91 19.29
C CYS A 173 -26.19 0.09 20.21
N GLY A 174 -26.51 1.38 20.07
CA GLY A 174 -26.06 2.41 20.99
C GLY A 174 -26.82 2.27 22.31
N VAL A 175 -26.11 2.35 23.43
CA VAL A 175 -26.70 2.54 24.76
C VAL A 175 -27.21 3.97 24.86
#